data_AF-A0A7C1LLF9-F1
#
_entry.id   AF-A0A7C1LLF9-F1
#
_cell.length_a   1.000
_cell.length_b   1.000
_cell.length_c   1.000
_cell.angle_alpha   90.00
_cell.angle_beta   90.00
_cell.angle_gamma   90.00
#
_symmetry.space_group_name_H-M   'P 1'
#
loop_
_entity.id
_entity.type
_entity.pdbx_description
1 polymer ?
#
loop_
_entity_poly.entity_id
_entity_poly.type
_entity_poly.pdbx_seq_one_letter_code
_entity_poly.pdbx_strand_id
1 'polypeptide(L)'
;MKRIILNLEIKTNNFMELVQEAFNKNILNFLVSEETFSEFDNIERVNLYSKDPQIPSQFLIYEHIANINEVKNEKNSIKRNIGFFLELKSKEDEKKIIEISKTGYVDFIVVSAKDWKIIPYENLIAEMHSNDTDLIAEVENVK
;
A
#
# COMPACT_ATOMS: atom_id res chain seq x y z
N MET A 1 3.68 -1.24 -14.50
CA MET A 1 4.25 -2.60 -14.28
C MET A 1 3.41 -3.25 -13.19
N LYS A 2 2.98 -4.52 -13.32
CA LYS A 2 2.12 -5.16 -12.29
C LYS A 2 2.92 -5.36 -11.00
N ARG A 3 2.41 -4.90 -9.86
CA ARG A 3 3.03 -5.07 -8.53
C ARG A 3 2.09 -5.89 -7.65
N ILE A 4 2.63 -6.91 -6.98
CA ILE A 4 1.94 -7.70 -5.97
C ILE A 4 2.64 -7.42 -4.65
N ILE A 5 1.88 -7.05 -3.63
CA ILE A 5 2.36 -6.83 -2.26
C ILE A 5 1.74 -7.90 -1.38
N LEU A 6 2.58 -8.66 -0.68
CA LEU A 6 2.10 -9.66 0.29
C LEU A 6 1.97 -9.01 1.66
N ASN A 7 0.80 -9.13 2.28
CA ASN A 7 0.61 -8.74 3.67
C ASN A 7 1.26 -9.78 4.59
N LEU A 8 2.34 -9.38 5.24
CA LEU A 8 3.13 -10.15 6.20
C LEU A 8 3.30 -9.36 7.49
N GLU A 9 2.27 -8.62 7.93
CA GLU A 9 2.30 -7.87 9.17
C GLU A 9 2.33 -8.78 10.42
N ILE A 10 1.96 -10.07 10.30
CA ILE A 10 1.86 -11.02 11.41
C ILE A 10 2.61 -12.32 11.06
N LYS A 11 3.35 -12.90 12.01
CA LYS A 11 3.96 -14.24 11.83
C LYS A 11 2.91 -15.33 11.99
N THR A 12 2.42 -15.84 10.86
CA THR A 12 1.59 -17.05 10.82
C THR A 12 2.46 -18.32 10.93
N ASN A 13 1.85 -19.47 11.23
CA ASN A 13 2.57 -20.75 11.37
C ASN A 13 3.44 -21.12 10.15
N ASN A 14 3.03 -20.71 8.94
CA ASN A 14 3.71 -21.02 7.69
C ASN A 14 4.47 -19.80 7.12
N PHE A 15 4.79 -18.81 7.97
CA PHE A 15 5.39 -17.55 7.54
C PHE A 15 6.65 -17.75 6.70
N MET A 16 7.62 -18.55 7.17
CA MET A 16 8.88 -18.75 6.46
C MET A 16 8.70 -19.49 5.12
N GLU A 17 7.78 -20.46 5.08
CA GLU A 17 7.43 -21.16 3.83
C GLU A 17 6.83 -20.19 2.82
N LEU A 18 5.92 -19.30 3.25
CA LEU A 18 5.31 -18.29 2.41
C LEU A 18 6.35 -17.29 1.88
N VAL A 19 7.29 -16.85 2.73
CA VAL A 19 8.39 -15.96 2.34
C VAL A 19 9.30 -16.63 1.31
N GLN A 20 9.65 -17.90 1.53
CA GLN A 20 10.46 -18.66 0.59
C GLN A 20 9.76 -18.81 -0.77
N GLU A 21 8.48 -19.16 -0.77
CA GLU A 21 7.69 -19.25 -2.00
C GLU A 21 7.54 -17.91 -2.71
N ALA A 22 7.38 -16.81 -1.98
CA ALA A 22 7.37 -15.47 -2.55
C ALA A 22 8.67 -15.18 -3.31
N PHE A 23 9.83 -15.49 -2.72
CA PHE A 23 11.12 -15.35 -3.41
C PHE A 23 11.24 -16.26 -4.63
N ASN A 24 10.79 -17.52 -4.55
CA ASN A 24 10.77 -18.46 -5.67
C ASN A 24 9.91 -17.94 -6.85
N LYS A 25 8.84 -17.20 -6.55
CA LYS A 25 7.95 -16.56 -7.53
C LYS A 25 8.38 -15.14 -7.92
N ASN A 26 9.52 -14.65 -7.43
CA ASN A 26 10.01 -13.29 -7.64
C ASN A 26 9.01 -12.20 -7.17
N ILE A 27 8.24 -12.50 -6.11
CA ILE A 27 7.42 -11.55 -5.39
C ILE A 27 8.30 -10.92 -4.31
N LEU A 28 8.63 -9.63 -4.50
CA LEU A 28 9.63 -8.92 -3.69
C LEU A 28 9.04 -7.73 -2.93
N ASN A 29 7.72 -7.55 -2.93
CA ASN A 29 7.06 -6.46 -2.20
C ASN A 29 6.32 -7.04 -0.99
N PHE A 30 6.65 -6.56 0.20
CA PHE A 30 6.13 -7.07 1.46
C PHE A 30 5.64 -5.92 2.33
N LEU A 31 4.42 -6.04 2.85
CA LEU A 31 3.90 -5.20 3.91
C LEU A 31 4.26 -5.83 5.25
N VAL A 32 4.99 -5.08 6.08
CA VAL A 32 5.60 -5.56 7.32
C VAL A 32 5.25 -4.66 8.51
N SER A 33 5.24 -5.27 9.69
CA SER A 33 5.09 -4.61 10.98
C SER A 33 6.41 -4.69 11.76
N GLU A 34 6.41 -4.16 12.99
CA GLU A 34 7.56 -4.29 13.91
C GLU A 34 7.93 -5.76 14.17
N GLU A 35 6.93 -6.65 14.15
CA GLU A 35 7.12 -8.09 14.41
C GLU A 35 7.90 -8.79 13.29
N THR A 36 7.69 -8.37 12.04
CA THR A 36 8.17 -9.08 10.85
C THR A 36 9.27 -8.36 10.10
N PHE A 37 9.49 -7.07 10.37
CA PHE A 37 10.49 -6.26 9.68
C PHE A 37 11.92 -6.84 9.75
N SER A 38 12.32 -7.38 10.90
CA SER A 38 13.66 -7.95 11.12
C SER A 38 13.98 -9.18 10.26
N GLU A 39 12.97 -9.79 9.63
CA GLU A 39 13.18 -10.90 8.69
C GLU A 39 13.64 -10.41 7.30
N PHE A 40 13.49 -9.11 7.02
CA PHE A 40 13.72 -8.53 5.70
C PHE A 40 14.74 -7.38 5.67
N ASP A 41 15.06 -6.78 6.82
CA ASP A 41 15.90 -5.58 6.93
C ASP A 41 17.30 -5.72 6.30
N ASN A 42 17.82 -6.94 6.26
CA ASN A 42 19.12 -7.29 5.69
C ASN A 42 19.05 -7.72 4.20
N ILE A 43 17.88 -7.67 3.57
CA ILE A 43 17.68 -8.12 2.19
C ILE A 43 17.53 -6.92 1.25
N GLU A 44 18.58 -6.54 0.53
CA GLU A 44 18.55 -5.32 -0.32
C GLU A 44 17.54 -5.39 -1.49
N ARG A 45 17.22 -6.60 -1.97
CA ARG A 45 16.38 -6.79 -3.16
C ARG A 45 14.88 -6.66 -2.92
N VAL A 46 14.42 -6.44 -1.68
CA VAL A 46 12.99 -6.37 -1.35
C VAL A 46 12.52 -4.93 -1.19
N ASN A 47 11.25 -4.72 -1.51
CA ASN A 47 10.52 -3.48 -1.29
C ASN A 47 9.63 -3.66 -0.06
N LEU A 48 9.95 -2.91 1.00
CA LEU A 48 9.22 -2.95 2.25
C LEU A 48 8.21 -1.82 2.32
N TYR A 49 6.99 -2.20 2.62
CA TYR A 49 5.87 -1.33 2.91
C TYR A 49 5.60 -1.42 4.41
N SER A 50 5.31 -0.29 5.04
CA SER A 50 4.86 -0.28 6.42
C SER A 50 3.81 0.78 6.64
N LYS A 51 2.97 0.56 7.65
CA LYS A 51 2.03 1.56 8.16
C LYS A 51 2.59 2.34 9.34
N ASP A 52 3.72 1.90 9.89
CA ASP A 52 4.40 2.55 11.01
C ASP A 52 5.55 3.44 10.49
N PRO A 53 5.49 4.77 10.72
CA PRO A 53 6.57 5.69 10.34
C PRO A 53 7.93 5.39 10.99
N GLN A 54 7.94 4.74 12.17
CA GLN A 54 9.17 4.38 12.89
C GLN A 54 9.97 3.29 12.18
N ILE A 55 9.31 2.47 11.35
CA ILE A 55 9.94 1.39 10.61
C ILE A 55 10.70 1.99 9.40
N PRO A 56 11.98 1.66 9.20
CA PRO A 56 12.78 2.19 8.10
C PRO A 56 12.46 1.48 6.76
N SER A 57 11.21 1.54 6.33
CA SER A 57 10.73 1.01 5.05
C SER A 57 10.93 1.99 3.88
N GLN A 58 10.98 1.49 2.64
CA GLN A 58 11.06 2.35 1.46
C GLN A 58 9.69 2.96 1.10
N PHE A 59 8.61 2.26 1.47
CA PHE A 59 7.23 2.66 1.23
C PHE A 59 6.51 2.84 2.57
N LEU A 60 5.88 3.99 2.78
CA LEU A 60 5.10 4.30 3.98
C LEU A 60 3.63 4.46 3.60
N ILE A 61 2.73 3.86 4.38
CA ILE A 61 1.29 3.84 4.14
C ILE A 61 0.57 4.52 5.30
N TYR A 62 -0.15 5.61 5.03
CA TYR A 62 -1.00 6.26 6.02
C TYR A 62 -2.44 5.74 5.91
N GLU A 63 -3.09 5.51 7.05
CA GLU A 63 -4.49 5.06 7.10
C GLU A 63 -5.49 6.23 7.21
N HIS A 64 -5.01 7.43 7.52
CA HIS A 64 -5.87 8.59 7.79
C HIS A 64 -5.45 9.82 6.99
N ILE A 65 -6.41 10.39 6.25
CA ILE A 65 -6.23 11.58 5.40
C ILE A 65 -5.73 12.80 6.20
N ALA A 66 -6.05 12.87 7.48
CA ALA A 66 -5.59 13.94 8.37
C ALA A 66 -4.05 14.09 8.36
N ASN A 67 -3.32 13.00 8.09
CA ASN A 67 -1.86 12.98 7.98
C ASN A 67 -1.32 13.62 6.70
N ILE A 68 -2.16 14.15 5.80
CA ILE A 68 -1.69 14.74 4.53
C ILE A 68 -0.71 15.91 4.73
N ASN A 69 -0.78 16.62 5.85
CA ASN A 69 0.20 17.66 6.19
C ASN A 69 1.56 17.06 6.60
N GLU A 70 1.55 15.91 7.28
CA GLU A 70 2.76 15.14 7.60
C GLU A 70 3.39 14.59 6.32
N VAL A 71 2.57 14.05 5.41
CA VAL A 71 2.97 13.59 4.08
C VAL A 71 3.69 14.68 3.29
N LYS A 72 3.15 15.92 3.29
CA LYS A 72 3.80 17.05 2.61
C LYS A 72 5.17 17.36 3.19
N ASN A 73 5.32 17.31 4.51
CA ASN A 73 6.60 17.57 5.17
C ASN A 73 7.61 16.44 4.92
N GLU A 74 7.15 15.18 4.95
CA GLU A 74 7.98 14.00 4.70
C GLU A 74 8.44 13.93 3.25
N LYS A 75 7.57 14.16 2.26
CA LYS A 75 7.95 14.15 0.85
C LYS A 75 9.00 15.19 0.49
N ASN A 76 9.02 16.31 1.23
CA ASN A 76 10.07 17.34 1.10
C ASN A 76 11.37 16.97 1.81
N SER A 77 11.34 16.03 2.77
CA SER A 77 12.47 15.72 3.66
C SER A 77 13.15 14.36 3.38
N ILE A 78 12.43 13.37 2.83
CA ILE A 78 12.86 11.97 2.76
C ILE A 78 12.50 11.32 1.41
N LYS A 79 13.41 10.47 0.91
CA LYS A 79 13.32 9.60 -0.29
C LYS A 79 12.34 8.40 -0.16
N ARG A 80 11.28 8.50 0.65
CA ARG A 80 10.30 7.40 0.79
C ARG A 80 9.13 7.61 -0.17
N ASN A 81 8.62 6.51 -0.72
CA ASN A 81 7.38 6.55 -1.49
C ASN A 81 6.20 6.54 -0.51
N ILE A 82 5.30 7.49 -0.66
CA ILE A 82 4.18 7.69 0.25
C ILE A 82 2.90 7.16 -0.37
N GLY A 83 2.14 6.39 0.40
CA GLY A 83 0.82 5.95 0.01
C GLY A 83 -0.23 6.06 1.10
N PHE A 84 -1.49 5.85 0.70
CA PHE A 84 -2.64 5.82 1.60
C PHE A 84 -3.36 4.48 1.53
N PHE A 85 -3.84 3.99 2.66
CA PHE A 85 -4.77 2.88 2.74
C PHE A 85 -6.18 3.40 3.03
N LEU A 86 -7.15 3.07 2.19
CA LEU A 86 -8.53 3.52 2.29
C LEU A 86 -9.51 2.36 2.04
N GLU A 87 -10.52 2.24 2.90
CA GLU A 87 -11.61 1.29 2.70
C GLU A 87 -12.74 1.96 1.92
N LEU A 88 -13.04 1.44 0.73
CA LEU A 88 -14.08 1.93 -0.16
C LEU A 88 -15.45 1.39 0.28
N LYS A 89 -16.16 2.14 1.11
CA LYS A 89 -17.51 1.80 1.60
C LYS A 89 -18.60 2.66 0.96
N SER A 90 -18.26 3.85 0.49
CA SER A 90 -19.22 4.85 0.04
C SER A 90 -18.68 5.71 -1.09
N LYS A 91 -19.59 6.41 -1.79
CA LYS A 91 -19.20 7.41 -2.82
C LYS A 91 -18.38 8.56 -2.26
N GLU A 92 -18.49 8.83 -0.96
CA GLU A 92 -17.67 9.85 -0.31
C GLU A 92 -16.22 9.38 -0.18
N ASP A 93 -16.00 8.09 0.05
CA ASP A 93 -14.66 7.49 0.08
C ASP A 93 -14.02 7.48 -1.31
N GLU A 94 -14.82 7.23 -2.35
CA GLU A 94 -14.40 7.37 -3.75
C GLU A 94 -13.87 8.79 -4.06
N LYS A 95 -14.63 9.82 -3.69
CA LYS A 95 -14.21 11.21 -3.87
C LYS A 95 -12.91 11.52 -3.13
N LYS A 96 -12.79 11.06 -1.88
CA LYS A 96 -11.57 11.24 -1.08
C LYS A 96 -10.34 10.63 -1.76
N ILE A 97 -10.45 9.41 -2.28
CA ILE A 97 -9.36 8.74 -3.01
C ILE A 97 -8.94 9.59 -4.22
N ILE A 98 -9.91 10.09 -4.99
CA ILE A 98 -9.66 10.91 -6.18
C ILE A 98 -8.99 12.24 -5.78
N GLU A 99 -9.48 12.93 -4.75
CA GLU A 99 -8.89 14.18 -4.26
C GLU A 99 -7.45 13.99 -3.79
N ILE A 100 -7.18 12.91 -3.05
CA ILE A 100 -5.83 12.57 -2.58
C ILE A 100 -4.88 12.34 -3.76
N SER A 101 -5.33 11.56 -4.76
CA SER A 101 -4.52 11.26 -5.94
C SER A 101 -4.18 12.51 -6.77
N LYS A 102 -5.02 13.55 -6.73
CA LYS A 102 -4.78 14.82 -7.43
C LYS A 102 -3.79 15.74 -6.70
N THR A 103 -3.40 15.42 -5.47
CA THR A 103 -2.53 16.31 -4.69
C THR A 103 -1.07 16.32 -5.15
N GLY A 104 -0.62 15.29 -5.87
CA GLY A 104 0.79 15.10 -6.29
C GLY A 104 1.74 14.68 -5.18
N TYR A 105 1.30 14.65 -3.91
CA TYR A 105 2.12 14.22 -2.78
C TYR A 105 2.05 12.71 -2.51
N VAL A 106 1.18 11.99 -3.22
CA VAL A 106 0.91 10.56 -2.98
C VAL A 106 1.32 9.76 -4.20
N ASP A 107 2.21 8.79 -3.98
CA ASP A 107 2.79 7.96 -5.04
C ASP A 107 1.92 6.73 -5.32
N PHE A 108 1.19 6.22 -4.31
CA PHE A 108 0.26 5.11 -4.48
C PHE A 108 -0.92 5.14 -3.48
N ILE A 109 -2.04 4.49 -3.82
CA ILE A 109 -3.19 4.33 -2.93
C ILE A 109 -3.60 2.86 -2.92
N VAL A 110 -3.64 2.27 -1.73
CA VAL A 110 -4.17 0.93 -1.47
C VAL A 110 -5.65 1.07 -1.12
N VAL A 111 -6.51 0.44 -1.89
CA VAL A 111 -7.96 0.49 -1.72
C VAL A 111 -8.49 -0.90 -1.39
N SER A 112 -9.14 -1.01 -0.24
CA SER A 112 -9.87 -2.19 0.20
C SER A 112 -11.34 -2.05 -0.13
N ALA A 113 -11.92 -3.00 -0.86
CA ALA A 113 -13.34 -3.01 -1.16
C ALA A 113 -13.96 -4.36 -0.77
N LYS A 114 -14.62 -4.40 0.38
CA LYS A 114 -15.31 -5.60 0.87
C LYS A 114 -16.51 -6.00 0.00
N ASP A 115 -17.13 -5.03 -0.67
CA ASP A 115 -18.23 -5.27 -1.61
C ASP A 115 -18.03 -4.49 -2.91
N TRP A 116 -17.33 -5.13 -3.86
CA TRP A 116 -17.06 -4.59 -5.20
C TRP A 116 -18.33 -4.34 -6.03
N LYS A 117 -19.50 -4.82 -5.59
CA LYS A 117 -20.78 -4.59 -6.28
C LYS A 117 -21.37 -3.21 -6.00
N ILE A 118 -20.96 -2.56 -4.90
CA ILE A 118 -21.51 -1.26 -4.50
C ILE A 118 -20.78 -0.11 -5.20
N ILE A 119 -19.46 -0.23 -5.41
CA ILE A 119 -18.64 0.76 -6.15
C ILE A 119 -17.59 0.00 -6.98
N PRO A 120 -17.68 0.01 -8.32
CA PRO A 120 -16.68 -0.63 -9.17
C PRO A 120 -15.33 0.08 -9.09
N TYR A 121 -14.24 -0.69 -8.98
CA TYR A 121 -12.88 -0.17 -9.19
C TYR A 121 -12.72 0.55 -10.54
N GLU A 122 -13.54 0.22 -11.54
CA GLU A 122 -13.58 0.87 -12.85
C GLU A 122 -13.73 2.39 -12.75
N ASN A 123 -14.55 2.89 -11.82
CA ASN A 123 -14.73 4.33 -11.64
C ASN A 123 -13.43 4.99 -11.16
N LEU A 124 -12.77 4.39 -10.17
CA LEU A 124 -11.49 4.87 -9.65
C LEU A 124 -10.40 4.83 -10.73
N ILE A 125 -10.35 3.74 -11.50
CA ILE A 125 -9.40 3.60 -12.61
C ILE A 125 -9.64 4.72 -13.64
N ALA A 126 -10.90 4.98 -14.01
CA ALA A 126 -11.24 6.02 -14.97
C ALA A 126 -10.88 7.43 -14.48
N GLU A 127 -11.06 7.74 -13.20
CA GLU A 127 -10.73 9.06 -12.65
C GLU A 127 -9.23 9.24 -12.37
N MET A 128 -8.53 8.16 -12.02
CA MET A 128 -7.11 8.20 -11.67
C MET A 128 -6.16 7.96 -12.83
N HIS A 129 -6.63 7.55 -14.02
CA HIS A 129 -5.76 7.19 -15.15
C HIS A 129 -4.78 8.28 -15.61
N SER A 130 -5.08 9.54 -15.31
CA SER A 130 -4.29 10.71 -15.69
C SER A 130 -3.40 11.24 -14.56
N ASN A 131 -3.53 10.66 -13.35
CA ASN A 131 -2.77 11.06 -12.18
C ASN A 131 -1.49 10.22 -12.08
N ASP A 132 -0.41 10.82 -11.59
CA ASP A 132 0.86 10.12 -11.32
C ASP A 132 0.81 9.41 -9.95
N THR A 133 -0.23 8.58 -9.75
CA THR A 133 -0.49 7.84 -8.50
C THR A 133 -0.93 6.42 -8.83
N ASP A 134 -0.20 5.43 -8.34
CA ASP A 134 -0.54 4.01 -8.53
C ASP A 134 -1.78 3.62 -7.71
N LEU A 135 -2.77 2.98 -8.35
CA LEU A 135 -3.91 2.37 -7.65
C LEU A 135 -3.64 0.89 -7.38
N ILE A 136 -3.70 0.49 -6.11
CA ILE A 136 -3.46 -0.88 -5.64
C ILE A 136 -4.75 -1.38 -4.99
N ALA A 137 -5.22 -2.56 -5.39
CA ALA A 137 -6.38 -3.20 -4.76
C ALA A 137 -5.91 -4.17 -3.66
N GLU A 138 -6.48 -4.05 -2.47
CA GLU A 138 -6.36 -5.08 -1.44
C GLU A 138 -7.34 -6.22 -1.75
N VAL A 139 -6.85 -7.45 -1.64
CA VAL A 139 -7.65 -8.66 -1.87
C VAL A 139 -7.45 -9.59 -0.68
N GLU A 140 -8.52 -9.86 0.06
CA GLU A 140 -8.46 -10.77 1.23
C GLU A 140 -8.30 -12.24 0.81
N ASN A 141 -8.83 -12.63 -0.36
CA ASN A 141 -8.79 -14.01 -0.82
C ASN A 141 -8.79 -14.10 -2.35
N VAL A 142 -7.95 -14.98 -2.88
CA VAL A 142 -7.91 -15.34 -4.29
C VAL A 142 -8.66 -16.67 -4.43
N LYS A 143 -9.96 -16.59 -4.75
CA LYS A 143 -10.77 -17.78 -5.06
C LYS A 143 -10.53 -18.28 -6.48
#